data_AF-A0A1E1GK27-F1
#
_entry.id   AF-A0A1E1GK27-F1
#
_cell.length_a   1.000
_cell.length_b   1.000
_cell.length_c   1.000
_cell.angle_alpha   90.00
_cell.angle_beta   90.00
_cell.angle_gamma   90.00
#
_symmetry.space_group_name_H-M   'P 1'
#
loop_
_entity.id
_entity.type
_entity.pdbx_description
1 polymer ?
#
loop_
_entity_poly.entity_id
_entity_poly.type
_entity_poly.pdbx_seq_one_letter_code
_entity_poly.pdbx_strand_id
1 'polypeptide(L)'
;GQFEHVFGLYWGPLCCAGSPALLAVQHKKHVTVWQLQLSSLEHNKLLCTQTCEMSEPFPLLSQGCVWHPRMDILAILTKRDASVLFSVRVDNRRVKADIKGSGLIHCACWTKDGTRLVVAVGSSLHSYIWNDIQKNLTACSFCPIFDVGSYICAIESIEGSQIAVATELPLDKICGLNAGMAFDVPSETESLPPQSPIILGDDYSSDSRRRSVDSERSLSSGYLSSLAGGPIDLTHILAKHRRSDPSPLIHLRRKDNLIGSGQDSSYLILVRYER
;
A
#
# COMPACT_ATOMS: atom_id res chain seq x y z
N GLY A 1 -2.17 27.02 9.60
CA GLY A 1 -1.62 26.23 10.73
C GLY A 1 -0.54 25.32 10.20
N GLN A 2 0.28 24.75 11.09
CA GLN A 2 1.30 23.76 10.76
C GLN A 2 1.15 22.54 11.66
N PHE A 3 1.45 21.36 11.12
CA PHE A 3 1.56 20.13 11.90
C PHE A 3 3.04 19.78 12.04
N GLU A 4 3.47 19.40 13.24
CA GLU A 4 4.85 19.03 13.51
C GLU A 4 4.99 17.51 13.63
N HIS A 5 6.13 16.97 13.21
CA HIS A 5 6.46 15.55 13.32
C HIS A 5 5.40 14.62 12.70
N VAL A 6 4.93 14.96 11.51
CA VAL A 6 3.93 14.19 10.75
C VAL A 6 4.60 13.01 10.04
N PHE A 7 4.05 11.82 10.25
CA PHE A 7 4.47 10.58 9.61
C PHE A 7 3.52 10.17 8.47
N GLY A 8 2.27 10.63 8.49
CA GLY A 8 1.29 10.32 7.44
C GLY A 8 0.05 11.19 7.52
N LEU A 9 -0.62 11.33 6.38
CA LEU A 9 -1.88 12.07 6.22
C LEU A 9 -2.87 11.17 5.48
N TYR A 10 -4.07 11.01 6.03
CA TYR A 10 -5.07 10.10 5.50
C TYR A 10 -6.42 10.78 5.46
N TRP A 11 -6.98 10.93 4.26
CA TRP A 11 -8.30 11.51 4.05
C TRP A 11 -9.39 10.47 4.33
N GLY A 12 -10.37 10.86 5.15
CA GLY A 12 -11.57 10.06 5.41
C GLY A 12 -12.52 10.06 4.21
N PRO A 13 -13.49 9.14 4.20
CA PRO A 13 -14.47 9.06 3.13
C PRO A 13 -15.35 10.31 3.10
N LEU A 14 -15.84 10.65 1.90
CA LEU A 14 -16.90 11.62 1.75
C LEU A 14 -18.24 10.93 2.07
N CYS A 15 -18.75 11.10 3.29
CA CYS A 15 -19.99 10.43 3.71
C CYS A 15 -21.24 11.04 3.05
N CYS A 16 -21.34 12.37 3.00
CA CYS A 16 -22.47 13.06 2.38
C CYS A 16 -22.09 14.46 1.90
N ALA A 17 -22.82 14.96 0.89
CA ALA A 17 -22.63 16.31 0.37
C ALA A 17 -22.82 17.36 1.48
N GLY A 18 -21.85 18.26 1.62
CA GLY A 18 -21.86 19.30 2.64
C GLY A 18 -21.32 18.89 4.02
N SER A 19 -20.99 17.62 4.24
CA SER A 19 -20.28 17.22 5.46
C SER A 19 -18.83 17.71 5.45
N PRO A 20 -18.25 18.10 6.60
CA PRO A 20 -16.83 18.43 6.69
C PRO A 20 -15.95 17.26 6.26
N ALA A 21 -14.88 17.52 5.53
CA ALA A 21 -13.88 16.50 5.23
C ALA A 21 -13.17 16.06 6.53
N LEU A 22 -12.83 14.77 6.63
CA LEU A 22 -12.03 14.25 7.74
C LEU A 22 -10.59 14.03 7.28
N LEU A 23 -9.65 14.43 8.13
CA LEU A 23 -8.23 14.18 7.95
C LEU A 23 -7.66 13.55 9.22
N ALA A 24 -7.11 12.35 9.10
CA ALA A 24 -6.27 11.77 10.13
C ALA A 24 -4.82 12.20 9.87
N VAL A 25 -4.21 12.80 10.89
CA VAL A 25 -2.80 13.17 10.91
C VAL A 25 -2.09 12.19 11.83
N GLN A 26 -1.23 11.37 11.25
CA GLN A 26 -0.47 10.38 11.97
C GLN A 26 0.85 10.99 12.44
N HIS A 27 1.12 10.83 13.74
CA HIS A 27 2.40 11.10 14.35
C HIS A 27 3.06 9.78 14.80
N LYS A 28 4.24 9.84 15.42
CA LYS A 28 4.98 8.63 15.80
C LYS A 28 4.19 7.68 16.72
N LYS A 29 3.46 8.22 17.71
CA LYS A 29 2.75 7.45 18.74
C LYS A 29 1.30 7.90 18.97
N HIS A 30 0.78 8.79 18.14
CA HIS A 30 -0.60 9.24 18.27
C HIS A 30 -1.15 9.66 16.91
N VAL A 31 -2.47 9.73 16.82
CA VAL A 31 -3.21 10.22 15.67
C VAL A 31 -4.10 11.36 16.13
N THR A 32 -4.11 12.46 15.40
CA THR A 32 -5.14 13.50 15.55
C THR A 32 -6.09 13.43 14.37
N VAL A 33 -7.39 13.63 14.62
CA VAL A 33 -8.40 13.69 13.56
C VAL A 33 -9.00 15.08 13.50
N TRP A 34 -9.04 15.63 12.29
CA TRP A 34 -9.48 16.98 12.00
C TRP A 34 -10.69 16.97 11.08
N GLN A 35 -11.64 17.86 11.36
CA GLN A 35 -12.68 18.26 10.44
C GLN A 35 -12.26 19.51 9.69
N LEU A 36 -12.41 19.49 8.38
CA LEU A 36 -12.07 20.58 7.48
C LEU A 36 -13.30 20.97 6.67
N GLN A 37 -13.66 22.25 6.72
CA GLN A 37 -14.80 22.78 5.97
C GLN A 37 -14.51 24.21 5.50
N LEU A 38 -15.01 24.58 4.33
CA LEU A 38 -15.00 25.98 3.89
C LEU A 38 -16.25 26.68 4.45
N SER A 39 -16.03 27.81 5.13
CA SER A 39 -17.12 28.66 5.63
C SER A 39 -17.71 29.49 4.49
N SER A 40 -18.98 29.25 4.15
CA SER A 40 -19.71 30.09 3.18
C SER A 40 -19.96 31.51 3.70
N LEU A 41 -19.98 31.69 5.03
CA LEU A 41 -20.19 32.99 5.69
C LEU A 41 -18.93 33.85 5.71
N GLU A 42 -17.75 33.22 5.73
CA GLU A 42 -16.45 33.90 5.79
C GLU A 42 -15.69 33.80 4.45
N HIS A 43 -16.35 34.02 3.31
CA HIS A 43 -15.72 34.03 1.98
C HIS A 43 -14.88 32.78 1.65
N ASN A 44 -15.40 31.59 1.94
CA ASN A 44 -14.72 30.30 1.76
C ASN A 44 -13.42 30.16 2.56
N LYS A 45 -13.30 30.81 3.72
CA LYS A 45 -12.21 30.55 4.65
C LYS A 45 -12.26 29.11 5.15
N LEU A 46 -11.10 28.45 5.16
CA LEU A 46 -10.95 27.10 5.69
C LEU A 46 -11.04 27.11 7.22
N LEU A 47 -12.04 26.40 7.74
CA LEU A 47 -12.21 26.07 9.14
C LEU A 47 -11.61 24.68 9.39
N CYS A 48 -10.73 24.59 10.38
CA CYS A 48 -10.13 23.34 10.82
C CYS A 48 -10.44 23.15 12.30
N THR A 49 -11.06 22.03 12.66
CA THR A 49 -11.40 21.69 14.04
C THR A 49 -10.88 20.30 14.36
N GLN A 50 -10.05 20.19 15.40
CA GLN A 50 -9.61 18.89 15.89
C GLN A 50 -10.77 18.22 16.63
N THR A 51 -11.15 17.04 16.17
CA THR A 51 -12.25 16.24 16.73
C THR A 51 -11.77 15.22 17.74
N CYS A 52 -10.58 14.66 17.55
CA CYS A 52 -10.05 13.58 18.37
C CYS A 52 -8.52 13.63 18.39
N GLU A 53 -7.96 13.19 19.51
CA GLU A 53 -6.56 12.75 19.62
C GLU A 53 -6.54 11.39 20.29
N MET A 54 -5.80 10.45 19.68
CA MET A 54 -5.64 9.11 20.20
C MET A 54 -4.17 8.76 20.31
N SER A 55 -3.73 8.43 21.52
CA SER A 55 -2.36 7.99 21.79
C SER A 55 -2.28 6.46 21.89
N GLU A 56 -1.17 5.92 21.37
CA GLU A 56 -0.85 4.50 21.43
C GLU A 56 0.46 4.29 22.23
N PRO A 57 0.56 3.21 23.02
CA PRO A 57 1.77 2.93 23.80
C PRO A 57 2.98 2.62 22.90
N PHE A 58 2.71 2.01 21.74
CA PHE A 58 3.70 1.63 20.74
C PHE A 58 3.64 2.57 19.53
N PRO A 59 4.76 2.74 18.80
CA PRO A 59 4.74 3.49 17.56
C PRO A 59 3.74 2.93 16.55
N LEU A 60 3.08 3.85 15.84
CA LEU A 60 2.19 3.53 14.74
C LEU A 60 2.99 2.99 13.55
N LEU A 61 2.37 2.13 12.74
CA LEU A 61 2.95 1.64 11.49
C LEU A 61 3.04 2.78 10.45
N SER A 62 3.90 2.64 9.44
CA SER A 62 3.98 3.64 8.35
C SER A 62 2.68 3.77 7.55
N GLN A 63 1.90 2.70 7.45
CA GLN A 63 0.51 2.69 6.97
C GLN A 63 -0.43 2.45 8.16
N GLY A 64 -0.24 3.24 9.23
CA GLY A 64 -0.86 3.01 10.52
C GLY A 64 -2.31 3.46 10.61
N CYS A 65 -2.80 4.22 9.63
CA CYS A 65 -4.16 4.76 9.62
C CYS A 65 -4.89 4.31 8.36
N VAL A 66 -6.03 3.63 8.52
CA VAL A 66 -6.82 3.12 7.40
C VAL A 66 -8.29 3.45 7.61
N TRP A 67 -8.82 4.36 6.80
CA TRP A 67 -10.22 4.75 6.83
C TRP A 67 -11.12 3.65 6.26
N HIS A 68 -12.27 3.44 6.91
CA HIS A 68 -13.34 2.66 6.34
C HIS A 68 -13.85 3.35 5.06
N PRO A 69 -14.16 2.61 3.97
CA PRO A 69 -14.44 3.21 2.66
C PRO A 69 -15.73 4.05 2.60
N ARG A 70 -16.64 3.88 3.57
CA ARG A 70 -17.98 4.50 3.54
C ARG A 70 -18.46 5.14 4.85
N MET A 71 -17.73 4.95 5.94
CA MET A 71 -18.16 5.36 7.27
C MET A 71 -17.03 6.16 7.91
N ASP A 72 -17.38 7.08 8.80
CA ASP A 72 -16.43 7.83 9.62
C ASP A 72 -15.82 6.94 10.71
N ILE A 73 -15.08 5.93 10.27
CA ILE A 73 -14.43 4.90 11.08
C ILE A 73 -12.97 4.81 10.62
N LEU A 74 -12.04 4.88 11.58
CA LEU A 74 -10.61 4.86 11.34
C LEU A 74 -9.99 3.66 12.05
N ALA A 75 -9.34 2.78 11.30
CA ALA A 75 -8.47 1.76 11.88
C ALA A 75 -7.09 2.37 12.17
N ILE A 76 -6.55 2.09 13.35
CA ILE A 76 -5.25 2.54 13.84
C ILE A 76 -4.40 1.30 14.17
N LEU A 77 -3.21 1.21 13.59
CA LEU A 77 -2.33 0.05 13.66
C LEU A 77 -0.99 0.39 14.31
N THR A 78 -0.61 -0.46 15.25
CA THR A 78 0.76 -0.56 15.76
C THR A 78 1.34 -1.91 15.33
N LYS A 79 2.60 -2.20 15.67
CA LYS A 79 3.16 -3.54 15.44
C LYS A 79 2.46 -4.67 16.22
N ARG A 80 1.65 -4.36 17.24
CA ARG A 80 1.07 -5.34 18.17
C ARG A 80 -0.45 -5.36 18.16
N ASP A 81 -1.06 -4.19 18.03
CA ASP A 81 -2.50 -4.00 18.15
C ASP A 81 -3.07 -3.33 16.89
N ALA A 82 -4.28 -3.73 16.53
CA ALA A 82 -5.16 -2.98 15.65
C ALA A 82 -6.37 -2.51 16.46
N SER A 83 -6.74 -1.24 16.30
CA SER A 83 -7.94 -0.68 16.92
C SER A 83 -8.77 0.08 15.90
N VAL A 84 -10.05 0.19 16.18
CA VAL A 84 -11.01 0.91 15.35
C VAL A 84 -11.61 2.04 16.19
N LEU A 85 -11.34 3.26 15.75
CA LEU A 85 -11.99 4.48 16.22
C LEU A 85 -13.27 4.68 15.39
N PHE A 86 -14.42 4.77 16.06
CA PHE A 86 -15.72 4.95 15.42
C PHE A 86 -16.45 6.15 16.01
N SER A 87 -17.48 6.61 15.31
CA SER A 87 -18.20 7.85 15.66
C SER A 87 -17.24 9.04 15.81
N VAL A 88 -16.28 9.15 14.87
CA VAL A 88 -15.14 10.09 14.92
C VAL A 88 -15.57 11.57 14.95
N ARG A 89 -16.81 11.86 14.57
CA ARG A 89 -17.37 13.21 14.61
C ARG A 89 -18.10 13.55 15.92
N VAL A 90 -18.38 12.56 16.75
CA VAL A 90 -19.33 12.69 17.87
C VAL A 90 -18.72 12.26 19.19
N ASP A 91 -18.25 11.01 19.28
CA ASP A 91 -17.93 10.38 20.57
C ASP A 91 -16.57 9.66 20.59
N ASN A 92 -15.92 9.49 19.42
CA ASN A 92 -14.53 9.02 19.34
C ASN A 92 -14.26 7.72 20.11
N ARG A 93 -15.23 6.81 20.13
CA ARG A 93 -15.10 5.55 20.86
C ARG A 93 -14.17 4.62 20.11
N ARG A 94 -13.49 3.76 20.87
CA ARG A 94 -12.49 2.82 20.36
C ARG A 94 -12.81 1.40 20.76
N VAL A 95 -12.63 0.46 19.83
CA VAL A 95 -12.59 -0.98 20.10
C VAL A 95 -11.31 -1.57 19.53
N LYS A 96 -10.73 -2.57 20.19
CA LYS A 96 -9.53 -3.28 19.70
C LYS A 96 -9.94 -4.57 18.99
N ALA A 97 -9.20 -4.92 17.95
CA ALA A 97 -9.25 -6.26 17.37
C ALA A 97 -8.63 -7.26 18.36
N ASP A 98 -9.29 -8.39 18.57
CA ASP A 98 -8.70 -9.52 19.31
C ASP A 98 -7.73 -10.28 18.39
N ILE A 99 -6.50 -9.76 18.28
CA ILE A 99 -5.46 -10.34 17.43
C ILE A 99 -4.91 -11.59 18.10
N LYS A 100 -5.30 -12.74 17.57
CA LYS A 100 -4.80 -14.05 17.98
C LYS A 100 -3.50 -14.37 17.25
N GLY A 101 -2.50 -14.88 17.97
CA GLY A 101 -1.21 -15.29 17.40
C GLY A 101 -0.03 -14.45 17.93
N SER A 102 1.19 -14.90 17.63
CA SER A 102 2.44 -14.30 18.13
C SER A 102 3.17 -13.40 17.13
N GLY A 103 2.57 -13.11 15.97
CA GLY A 103 3.18 -12.31 14.91
C GLY A 103 3.05 -10.80 15.08
N LEU A 104 3.85 -10.05 14.32
CA LEU A 104 3.76 -8.59 14.25
C LEU A 104 2.84 -8.17 13.10
N ILE A 105 2.11 -7.08 13.31
CA ILE A 105 1.29 -6.46 12.25
C ILE A 105 2.19 -5.67 11.31
N HIS A 106 1.94 -5.80 10.00
CA HIS A 106 2.67 -5.07 8.95
C HIS A 106 1.82 -3.98 8.29
N CYS A 107 0.60 -4.31 7.92
CA CYS A 107 -0.34 -3.43 7.27
C CYS A 107 -1.77 -3.95 7.49
N ALA A 108 -2.77 -3.13 7.15
CA ALA A 108 -4.15 -3.54 7.10
C ALA A 108 -4.86 -2.81 5.96
N CYS A 109 -6.00 -3.33 5.53
CA CYS A 109 -6.90 -2.61 4.64
C CYS A 109 -8.36 -2.98 4.97
N TRP A 110 -9.27 -2.05 4.71
CA TRP A 110 -10.68 -2.40 4.61
C TRP A 110 -10.96 -2.94 3.22
N THR A 111 -11.74 -4.01 3.13
CA THR A 111 -12.38 -4.40 1.86
C THR A 111 -13.16 -3.22 1.28
N LYS A 112 -13.24 -3.07 -0.04
CA LYS A 112 -13.93 -1.93 -0.68
C LYS A 112 -15.42 -1.89 -0.34
N ASP A 113 -16.03 -3.03 -0.06
CA ASP A 113 -17.41 -3.09 0.42
C ASP A 113 -17.58 -2.70 1.90
N GLY A 114 -16.50 -2.45 2.63
CA GLY A 114 -16.49 -2.00 4.02
C GLY A 114 -16.88 -3.08 5.03
N THR A 115 -17.14 -4.31 4.59
CA THR A 115 -17.66 -5.34 5.50
C THR A 115 -16.58 -5.89 6.44
N ARG A 116 -15.32 -5.82 6.00
CA ARG A 116 -14.21 -6.55 6.61
C ARG A 116 -12.94 -5.71 6.68
N LEU A 117 -12.35 -5.64 7.87
CA LEU A 117 -10.98 -5.18 8.09
C LEU A 117 -10.06 -6.41 8.01
N VAL A 118 -9.08 -6.36 7.11
CA VAL A 118 -8.06 -7.40 6.96
C VAL A 118 -6.74 -6.86 7.49
N VAL A 119 -6.12 -7.59 8.41
CA VAL A 119 -4.85 -7.24 9.07
C VAL A 119 -3.80 -8.27 8.68
N ALA A 120 -2.69 -7.84 8.10
CA ALA A 120 -1.56 -8.70 7.77
C ALA A 120 -0.65 -8.87 8.99
N VAL A 121 -0.45 -10.12 9.40
CA VAL A 121 0.37 -10.52 10.54
C VAL A 121 1.37 -11.58 10.09
N GLY A 122 2.65 -11.23 9.97
CA GLY A 122 3.66 -12.11 9.37
C GLY A 122 3.28 -12.54 7.95
N SER A 123 3.07 -13.84 7.75
CA SER A 123 2.63 -14.42 6.47
C SER A 123 1.11 -14.61 6.35
N SER A 124 0.35 -14.23 7.38
CA SER A 124 -1.08 -14.54 7.47
C SER A 124 -1.96 -13.30 7.40
N LEU A 125 -3.15 -13.45 6.81
CA LEU A 125 -4.22 -12.47 6.75
C LEU A 125 -5.25 -12.77 7.82
N HIS A 126 -5.43 -11.86 8.75
CA HIS A 126 -6.42 -11.94 9.82
C HIS A 126 -7.63 -11.10 9.42
N SER A 127 -8.80 -11.72 9.38
CA SER A 127 -10.02 -11.12 8.88
C SER A 127 -10.99 -10.82 10.02
N TYR A 128 -11.43 -9.56 10.12
CA TYR A 128 -12.40 -9.10 11.10
C TYR A 128 -13.62 -8.42 10.47
N ILE A 129 -14.81 -8.74 10.97
CA ILE A 129 -16.08 -8.14 10.57
C ILE A 129 -16.44 -7.00 11.52
N TRP A 130 -16.75 -5.84 10.96
CA TRP A 130 -17.31 -4.72 11.71
C TRP A 130 -18.82 -4.90 11.90
N ASN A 131 -19.29 -4.90 13.14
CA ASN A 131 -20.71 -4.87 13.46
C ASN A 131 -21.11 -3.46 13.87
N ASP A 132 -21.81 -2.74 12.98
CA ASP A 132 -22.21 -1.36 13.25
C ASP A 132 -23.30 -1.23 14.32
N ILE A 133 -24.10 -2.27 14.56
CA ILE A 133 -25.15 -2.26 15.59
C ILE A 133 -24.52 -2.42 16.98
N GLN A 134 -23.63 -3.40 17.12
CA GLN A 134 -22.96 -3.71 18.39
C GLN A 134 -21.72 -2.85 18.64
N LYS A 135 -21.27 -2.09 17.63
CA LYS A 135 -20.05 -1.28 17.65
C LYS A 135 -18.82 -2.08 18.08
N ASN A 136 -18.69 -3.29 17.53
CA ASN A 136 -17.59 -4.19 17.82
C ASN A 136 -16.93 -4.70 16.54
N LEU A 137 -15.71 -5.21 16.71
CA LEU A 137 -14.92 -5.83 15.66
C LEU A 137 -14.71 -7.29 16.05
N THR A 138 -15.19 -8.21 15.23
CA THR A 138 -15.18 -9.65 15.53
C THR A 138 -14.38 -10.41 14.50
N ALA A 139 -13.59 -11.40 14.91
CA ALA A 139 -12.92 -12.28 13.95
C ALA A 139 -13.98 -13.02 13.11
N CYS A 140 -13.71 -13.23 11.82
CA CYS A 140 -14.62 -13.97 10.96
C CYS A 140 -14.86 -15.39 11.51
N SER A 141 -16.10 -15.85 11.48
CA SER A 141 -16.44 -17.21 11.91
C SER A 141 -15.85 -18.29 11.00
N PHE A 142 -15.79 -18.01 9.69
CA PHE A 142 -15.24 -18.90 8.69
C PHE A 142 -13.87 -18.39 8.22
N CYS A 143 -12.83 -19.22 8.35
CA CYS A 143 -11.44 -18.89 8.00
C CYS A 143 -11.00 -17.49 8.50
N PRO A 144 -10.98 -17.24 9.82
CA PRO A 144 -10.52 -15.96 10.39
C PRO A 144 -9.07 -15.63 10.06
N ILE A 145 -8.25 -16.65 9.79
CA ILE A 145 -6.84 -16.54 9.49
C ILE A 145 -6.57 -17.34 8.22
N PHE A 146 -5.99 -16.69 7.21
CA PHE A 146 -5.58 -17.29 5.96
C PHE A 146 -4.07 -17.12 5.80
N ASP A 147 -3.31 -18.22 5.78
CA ASP A 147 -1.87 -18.16 5.58
C ASP A 147 -1.54 -18.05 4.08
N VAL A 148 -0.78 -17.02 3.73
CA VAL A 148 -0.34 -16.75 2.36
C VAL A 148 0.93 -17.55 2.03
N GLY A 149 1.64 -18.04 3.06
CA GLY A 149 2.83 -18.88 2.91
C GLY A 149 4.14 -18.12 2.66
N SER A 150 4.11 -16.79 2.56
CA SER A 150 5.28 -15.91 2.55
C SER A 150 4.98 -14.62 3.31
N TYR A 151 6.03 -13.96 3.79
CA TYR A 151 5.92 -12.72 4.57
C TYR A 151 5.23 -11.62 3.76
N ILE A 152 4.18 -11.03 4.33
CA ILE A 152 3.36 -10.03 3.65
C ILE A 152 3.96 -8.64 3.86
N CYS A 153 4.26 -7.94 2.76
CA CYS A 153 4.84 -6.60 2.81
C CYS A 153 3.79 -5.49 2.63
N ALA A 154 2.76 -5.73 1.83
CA ALA A 154 1.68 -4.78 1.60
C ALA A 154 0.37 -5.49 1.24
N ILE A 155 -0.75 -4.87 1.60
CA ILE A 155 -2.08 -5.27 1.15
C ILE A 155 -2.86 -4.04 0.70
N GLU A 156 -3.68 -4.18 -0.32
CA GLU A 156 -4.53 -3.09 -0.82
C GLU A 156 -5.90 -3.60 -1.25
N SER A 157 -6.90 -2.77 -1.05
CA SER A 157 -8.29 -3.05 -1.41
C SER A 157 -8.54 -2.86 -2.91
N ILE A 158 -9.13 -3.84 -3.59
CA ILE A 158 -9.36 -3.79 -5.05
C ILE A 158 -10.81 -3.50 -5.37
N GLU A 159 -11.67 -4.53 -5.33
CA GLU A 159 -13.10 -4.43 -5.66
C GLU A 159 -13.92 -5.33 -4.74
N GLY A 160 -15.06 -4.82 -4.26
CA GLY A 160 -15.96 -5.56 -3.37
C GLY A 160 -15.22 -6.11 -2.15
N SER A 161 -15.19 -7.44 -2.04
CA SER A 161 -14.53 -8.20 -0.97
C SER A 161 -13.12 -8.72 -1.36
N GLN A 162 -12.52 -8.18 -2.41
CA GLN A 162 -11.20 -8.58 -2.89
C GLN A 162 -10.09 -7.66 -2.38
N ILE A 163 -8.93 -8.26 -2.11
CA ILE A 163 -7.70 -7.55 -1.78
C ILE A 163 -6.53 -8.10 -2.59
N ALA A 164 -5.59 -7.23 -2.94
CA ALA A 164 -4.30 -7.62 -3.47
C ALA A 164 -3.29 -7.68 -2.33
N VAL A 165 -2.39 -8.66 -2.38
CA VAL A 165 -1.40 -8.97 -1.35
C VAL A 165 -0.05 -9.09 -2.02
N ALA A 166 0.92 -8.28 -1.60
CA ALA A 166 2.30 -8.40 -2.04
C ALA A 166 3.12 -9.12 -0.96
N THR A 167 3.92 -10.10 -1.35
CA THR A 167 4.82 -10.82 -0.45
C THR A 167 6.28 -10.43 -0.69
N GLU A 168 7.11 -10.59 0.34
CA GLU A 168 8.55 -10.38 0.23
C GLU A 168 9.22 -11.54 -0.51
N LEU A 169 10.38 -11.25 -1.11
CA LEU A 169 11.30 -12.25 -1.60
C LEU A 169 12.06 -12.86 -0.39
N PRO A 170 12.30 -14.18 -0.34
CA PRO A 170 13.10 -14.78 0.72
C PRO A 170 14.46 -14.07 0.92
N LEU A 171 14.82 -13.81 2.18
CA LEU A 171 16.01 -13.02 2.56
C LEU A 171 17.33 -13.59 1.98
N ASP A 172 17.45 -14.91 1.87
CA ASP A 172 18.61 -15.60 1.29
C ASP A 172 18.84 -15.21 -0.19
N LYS A 173 17.77 -14.87 -0.92
CA LYS A 173 17.85 -14.36 -2.29
C LYS A 173 18.13 -12.86 -2.33
N ILE A 174 17.60 -12.08 -1.39
CA ILE A 174 17.89 -10.65 -1.29
C ILE A 174 19.39 -10.41 -1.03
N CYS A 175 19.99 -11.21 -0.13
CA CYS A 175 21.44 -11.17 0.11
C CYS A 175 22.26 -11.58 -1.13
N GLY A 176 21.78 -12.56 -1.91
CA GLY A 176 22.42 -12.98 -3.16
C GLY A 176 22.34 -11.94 -4.29
N LEU A 177 21.29 -11.11 -4.33
CA LEU A 177 21.13 -10.04 -5.31
C LEU A 177 22.10 -8.87 -5.08
N ASN A 178 22.43 -8.57 -3.82
CA ASN A 178 23.39 -7.52 -3.46
C ASN A 178 24.86 -7.96 -3.53
N ALA A 179 25.13 -9.27 -3.57
CA ALA A 179 26.48 -9.81 -3.68
C ALA A 179 27.15 -9.53 -5.04
N GLY A 180 26.39 -9.11 -6.06
CA GLY A 180 26.90 -8.73 -7.38
C GLY A 180 27.10 -7.23 -7.60
N MET A 181 26.75 -6.37 -6.63
CA MET A 181 26.97 -4.92 -6.72
C MET A 181 28.15 -4.43 -5.86
N ALA A 182 28.78 -5.31 -5.10
CA ALA A 182 29.92 -4.99 -4.27
C ALA A 182 31.22 -5.34 -5.01
N PHE A 183 31.97 -4.29 -5.37
CA PHE A 183 33.38 -4.27 -5.81
C PHE A 183 33.66 -4.54 -7.30
N ASP A 184 33.36 -3.57 -8.17
CA ASP A 184 34.33 -3.21 -9.22
C ASP A 184 35.31 -2.19 -8.61
N VAL A 185 36.39 -2.71 -8.01
CA VAL A 185 37.57 -1.92 -7.65
C VAL A 185 38.47 -1.94 -8.89
N PRO A 186 38.84 -0.79 -9.50
CA PRO A 186 39.83 -0.79 -10.56
C PRO A 186 41.16 -1.24 -9.95
N SER A 187 41.69 -2.37 -10.40
CA SER A 187 43.03 -2.80 -10.02
C SER A 187 44.04 -1.76 -10.55
N GLU A 188 44.66 -1.03 -9.64
CA GLU A 188 45.85 -0.24 -9.93
C GLU A 188 46.98 -1.15 -10.40
N THR A 189 47.44 -0.94 -11.64
CA THR A 189 48.81 -1.29 -12.03
C THR A 189 49.41 -0.10 -12.76
N GLU A 190 50.41 0.49 -12.11
CA GLU A 190 51.23 1.61 -12.57
C GLU A 190 51.96 1.29 -13.88
N SER A 191 51.94 2.22 -14.82
CA SER A 191 53.15 2.75 -15.49
C SER A 191 52.79 3.86 -16.50
N LEU A 192 53.10 5.10 -16.13
CA LEU A 192 53.33 6.23 -17.06
C LEU A 192 54.81 6.17 -17.55
N PRO A 193 55.29 6.97 -18.54
CA PRO A 193 54.77 8.24 -19.07
C PRO A 193 55.01 8.43 -20.62
N PRO A 194 55.11 9.66 -21.19
CA PRO A 194 54.06 10.68 -21.40
C PRO A 194 54.02 11.20 -22.85
N GLN A 195 52.86 11.47 -23.47
CA GLN A 195 52.75 12.48 -24.56
C GLN A 195 51.34 13.12 -24.61
N SER A 196 51.30 14.44 -24.64
CA SER A 196 50.15 15.31 -24.97
C SER A 196 50.41 15.97 -26.34
N PRO A 197 49.54 16.84 -26.94
CA PRO A 197 48.19 17.34 -26.56
C PRO A 197 47.19 17.34 -27.76
N ILE A 198 46.07 18.11 -27.66
CA ILE A 198 45.17 18.71 -28.71
C ILE A 198 43.73 18.11 -28.76
N ILE A 199 42.55 18.77 -28.89
CA ILE A 199 41.97 20.14 -28.90
C ILE A 199 40.41 19.99 -28.98
N LEU A 200 39.62 20.96 -28.44
CA LEU A 200 38.19 21.39 -28.70
C LEU A 200 37.04 20.34 -28.84
N GLY A 201 35.76 20.59 -28.51
CA GLY A 201 34.97 21.78 -28.13
C GLY A 201 33.45 21.47 -28.22
N ASP A 202 32.62 22.31 -27.59
CA ASP A 202 31.21 22.71 -27.83
C ASP A 202 30.10 21.68 -28.23
N ASP A 203 28.80 21.87 -28.07
CA ASP A 203 27.86 22.63 -27.20
C ASP A 203 26.43 22.32 -27.77
N TYR A 204 25.36 22.60 -27.02
CA TYR A 204 23.97 22.88 -27.44
C TYR A 204 22.99 21.82 -28.05
N SER A 205 21.87 21.63 -27.32
CA SER A 205 20.51 22.17 -27.64
C SER A 205 19.43 21.37 -28.40
N SER A 206 18.20 21.51 -27.85
CA SER A 206 16.85 21.57 -28.46
C SER A 206 16.03 20.30 -28.77
N ASP A 207 15.12 20.00 -27.84
CA ASP A 207 13.64 20.09 -27.94
C ASP A 207 12.92 19.71 -29.27
N SER A 208 11.94 18.79 -29.19
CA SER A 208 10.92 18.59 -30.23
C SER A 208 9.67 17.85 -29.72
N ARG A 209 8.57 18.62 -29.60
CA ARG A 209 7.17 18.18 -29.46
C ARG A 209 6.70 17.36 -30.68
N ARG A 210 5.76 16.41 -30.50
CA ARG A 210 4.46 16.34 -31.24
C ARG A 210 3.61 15.07 -30.97
N ARG A 211 2.35 15.35 -30.59
CA ARG A 211 1.02 14.83 -31.04
C ARG A 211 0.62 13.35 -30.87
N SER A 212 -0.57 13.23 -30.26
CA SER A 212 -1.43 12.07 -30.08
C SER A 212 -2.20 11.67 -31.35
N VAL A 213 -2.56 10.38 -31.46
CA VAL A 213 -3.65 9.86 -32.31
C VAL A 213 -4.30 8.64 -31.62
N ASP A 214 -5.63 8.69 -31.51
CA ASP A 214 -6.54 7.65 -31.01
C ASP A 214 -6.49 6.34 -31.81
N SER A 215 -6.77 5.20 -31.16
CA SER A 215 -7.36 4.06 -31.85
C SER A 215 -8.04 3.06 -30.88
N GLU A 216 -9.36 3.01 -31.00
CA GLU A 216 -10.24 1.95 -30.49
C GLU A 216 -9.92 0.60 -31.17
N ARG A 217 -9.81 -0.51 -30.41
CA ARG A 217 -10.34 -1.83 -30.85
C ARG A 217 -10.35 -2.90 -29.75
N SER A 218 -11.58 -3.25 -29.35
CA SER A 218 -12.11 -4.57 -28.97
C SER A 218 -11.34 -5.49 -28.01
N LEU A 219 -11.93 -5.63 -26.82
CA LEU A 219 -11.77 -6.74 -25.88
C LEU A 219 -12.11 -8.08 -26.55
N SER A 220 -11.24 -9.08 -26.39
CA SER A 220 -11.57 -10.47 -26.75
C SER A 220 -11.85 -11.27 -25.47
N SER A 221 -13.13 -11.60 -25.34
CA SER A 221 -13.72 -12.61 -24.46
C SER A 221 -12.96 -13.94 -24.58
N GLY A 222 -12.49 -14.52 -23.47
CA GLY A 222 -11.81 -15.82 -23.55
C GLY A 222 -11.17 -16.42 -22.29
N TYR A 223 -11.13 -15.75 -21.14
CA TYR A 223 -10.44 -16.30 -19.95
C TYR A 223 -11.32 -16.54 -18.72
N LEU A 224 -12.63 -16.32 -18.80
CA LEU A 224 -13.55 -16.56 -17.69
C LEU A 224 -14.23 -17.92 -17.83
N SER A 225 -13.49 -19.02 -17.67
CA SER A 225 -14.06 -20.36 -17.46
C SER A 225 -12.99 -21.35 -16.99
N SER A 226 -12.52 -21.23 -15.73
CA SER A 226 -12.05 -22.40 -14.95
C SER A 226 -11.69 -22.02 -13.50
N LEU A 227 -12.50 -22.56 -12.56
CA LEU A 227 -12.13 -23.02 -11.20
C LEU A 227 -11.97 -22.04 -10.01
N ALA A 228 -13.08 -21.95 -9.27
CA ALA A 228 -13.27 -22.07 -7.81
C ALA A 228 -12.07 -21.94 -6.84
N GLY A 229 -12.17 -20.93 -5.96
CA GLY A 229 -11.84 -21.04 -4.53
C GLY A 229 -10.40 -20.82 -4.07
N GLY A 230 -9.45 -20.53 -4.96
CA GLY A 230 -8.05 -20.28 -4.58
C GLY A 230 -7.59 -18.83 -4.83
N PRO A 231 -6.59 -18.34 -4.07
CA PRO A 231 -5.92 -17.08 -4.40
C PRO A 231 -5.28 -17.15 -5.80
N ILE A 232 -5.42 -16.09 -6.58
CA ILE A 232 -4.87 -16.02 -7.94
C ILE A 232 -3.55 -15.28 -7.89
N ASP A 233 -2.46 -15.92 -8.32
CA ASP A 233 -1.17 -15.26 -8.50
C ASP A 233 -1.19 -14.37 -9.76
N LEU A 234 -1.01 -13.07 -9.56
CA LEU A 234 -1.01 -12.02 -10.57
C LEU A 234 0.41 -11.59 -10.96
N THR A 235 1.46 -12.25 -10.45
CA THR A 235 2.88 -11.87 -10.68
C THR A 235 3.26 -11.84 -12.16
N HIS A 236 2.50 -12.54 -13.00
CA HIS A 236 2.72 -12.61 -14.45
C HIS A 236 1.78 -11.72 -15.29
N ILE A 237 0.99 -10.83 -14.68
CA ILE A 237 0.20 -9.83 -15.42
C ILE A 237 1.14 -8.77 -15.98
N LEU A 238 1.74 -9.09 -17.13
CA LEU A 238 2.39 -8.09 -17.97
C LEU A 238 1.30 -7.11 -18.43
N ALA A 239 1.45 -5.84 -18.05
CA ALA A 239 0.72 -4.74 -18.65
C ALA A 239 0.95 -4.81 -20.16
N LYS A 240 -0.01 -5.38 -20.90
CA LYS A 240 -0.06 -5.29 -22.36
C LYS A 240 -0.46 -3.87 -22.76
N HIS A 241 0.28 -2.87 -22.29
CA HIS A 241 0.23 -1.53 -22.84
C HIS A 241 1.06 -1.53 -24.12
N ARG A 242 0.43 -2.00 -25.22
CA ARG A 242 0.98 -1.75 -26.55
C ARG A 242 1.07 -0.23 -26.72
N ARG A 243 2.29 0.29 -26.87
CA ARG A 243 2.67 1.68 -27.23
C ARG A 243 2.95 2.65 -26.06
N SER A 244 3.86 2.30 -25.16
CA SER A 244 4.73 3.32 -24.54
C SER A 244 6.14 3.11 -25.06
N ASP A 245 6.69 4.11 -25.75
CA ASP A 245 8.11 4.17 -26.09
C ASP A 245 8.98 3.94 -24.85
N PRO A 246 10.18 3.34 -24.99
CA PRO A 246 11.01 3.00 -23.86
C PRO A 246 11.57 4.28 -23.23
N SER A 247 11.00 4.70 -22.10
CA SER A 247 11.67 5.62 -21.18
C SER A 247 13.00 5.01 -20.73
N PRO A 248 14.07 5.78 -20.46
CA PRO A 248 15.38 5.26 -20.05
C PRO A 248 15.40 4.79 -18.58
N LEU A 249 14.28 4.25 -18.10
CA LEU A 249 14.17 3.62 -16.81
C LEU A 249 14.42 2.12 -16.96
N ILE A 250 15.67 1.75 -16.66
CA ILE A 250 16.08 0.45 -16.14
C ILE A 250 15.62 -0.74 -17.00
N HIS A 251 16.53 -1.22 -17.86
CA HIS A 251 16.41 -2.54 -18.50
C HIS A 251 16.44 -3.65 -17.44
N LEU A 252 15.33 -3.89 -16.74
CA LEU A 252 15.12 -5.10 -15.95
C LEU A 252 14.95 -6.27 -16.92
N ARG A 253 16.08 -6.88 -17.32
CA ARG A 253 16.06 -8.18 -17.99
C ARG A 253 15.74 -9.25 -16.94
N ARG A 254 14.55 -9.82 -17.06
CA ARG A 254 14.12 -11.01 -16.32
C ARG A 254 15.06 -12.17 -16.65
N LYS A 255 15.82 -12.65 -15.66
CA LYS A 255 16.58 -13.91 -15.74
C LYS A 255 15.76 -14.99 -15.04
N ASP A 256 14.96 -15.71 -15.82
CA ASP A 256 14.20 -16.85 -15.31
C ASP A 256 15.14 -18.05 -15.09
N ASN A 257 15.64 -18.20 -13.87
CA ASN A 257 16.24 -19.46 -13.44
C ASN A 257 15.12 -20.38 -12.94
N LEU A 258 14.46 -21.08 -13.87
CA LEU A 258 13.43 -22.08 -13.61
C LEU A 258 14.02 -23.37 -13.01
N ILE A 259 14.52 -23.32 -11.77
CA ILE A 259 14.82 -24.50 -10.97
C ILE A 259 14.55 -24.17 -9.49
N GLY A 260 13.33 -24.38 -9.01
CA GLY A 260 12.98 -24.13 -7.60
C GLY A 260 11.48 -24.31 -7.33
N SER A 261 11.13 -24.87 -6.17
CA SER A 261 9.80 -25.39 -5.80
C SER A 261 8.75 -24.31 -5.51
N GLY A 262 8.68 -23.22 -6.28
CA GLY A 262 7.69 -22.16 -6.11
C GLY A 262 7.77 -21.42 -4.76
N GLN A 263 8.88 -21.53 -4.04
CA GLN A 263 9.15 -20.78 -2.80
C GLN A 263 10.25 -19.72 -2.97
N ASP A 264 10.77 -19.55 -4.18
CA ASP A 264 11.93 -18.70 -4.48
C ASP A 264 11.55 -17.33 -5.08
N SER A 265 10.31 -16.85 -4.92
CA SER A 265 9.83 -15.61 -5.57
C SER A 265 8.98 -14.75 -4.63
N SER A 266 8.92 -13.46 -4.93
CA SER A 266 7.89 -12.57 -4.39
C SER A 266 6.63 -12.67 -5.26
N TYR A 267 5.47 -12.58 -4.63
CA TYR A 267 4.19 -12.77 -5.30
C TYR A 267 3.27 -11.57 -5.12
N LEU A 268 2.47 -11.29 -6.15
CA LEU A 268 1.29 -10.44 -6.06
C LEU A 268 0.05 -11.33 -6.15
N ILE A 269 -0.68 -11.47 -5.05
CA ILE A 269 -1.74 -12.45 -4.89
C ILE A 269 -3.08 -11.73 -4.74
N LEU A 270 -4.11 -12.18 -5.46
CA LEU A 270 -5.48 -11.73 -5.28
C LEU A 270 -6.23 -12.67 -4.34
N VAL A 271 -6.71 -12.13 -3.23
CA VAL A 271 -7.53 -12.85 -2.25
C VAL A 271 -8.96 -12.33 -2.33
N ARG A 272 -9.93 -13.24 -2.46
CA ARG A 272 -11.36 -12.92 -2.47
C ARG A 272 -12.03 -13.53 -1.25
N TYR A 273 -12.64 -12.69 -0.43
CA TYR A 273 -13.45 -13.17 0.68
C TYR A 273 -14.87 -13.49 0.21
N GLU A 274 -15.36 -14.68 0.55
CA GLU A 274 -16.76 -15.02 0.40
C GLU A 274 -17.60 -14.35 1.51
N ARG A 275 -18.91 -14.25 1.26
CA ARG A 275 -19.88 -13.63 2.17
C ARG A 275 -20.44 -14.65 3.15
#